data_AF-A0A8S1ZSV8-F1
#
_entry.id   AF-A0A8S1ZSV8-F1
#
_cell.length_a   1.000
_cell.length_b   1.000
_cell.length_c   1.000
_cell.angle_alpha   90.00
_cell.angle_beta   90.00
_cell.angle_gamma   90.00
#
_symmetry.space_group_name_H-M   'P 1'
#
loop_
_entity.id
_entity.type
_entity.pdbx_description
1 polymer ?
#
loop_
_entity_poly.entity_id
_entity_poly.type
_entity_poly.pdbx_seq_one_letter_code
_entity_poly.pdbx_strand_id
1 'polypeptide(L)'
;MALMSLTSEVNGMGLNTPPTPLLAYDDHIAPRGKLVFGVGFGALLFVPLFKSLTGLPPYMGILLGLGVIWILTDVIHYDDLERQNLKLPHALSRIDSQGALFFLGILLAMSSLDAAGILKVIANYLDAHIANVELIASIIGVVSAIIDNVPLVAATMGMYDLSRFPQDSEFWQLISFCAGTGGSMLITGSAAGVAFMSMEKVNFFWYFRKVSGFAFAGFTAGIVTYLAVHNLPL
;
A
#
# COMPACT_ATOMS: atom_id res chain seq x y z
N MET A 1 -2.78 -7.61 10.17
CA MET A 1 -4.14 -7.13 9.84
C MET A 1 -5.18 -8.24 9.72
N ALA A 2 -4.94 -9.37 9.05
CA ALA A 2 -5.94 -10.44 8.87
C ALA A 2 -6.45 -11.10 10.18
N LEU A 3 -5.65 -11.13 11.25
CA LEU A 3 -6.02 -11.79 12.52
C LEU A 3 -6.99 -10.98 13.39
N MET A 4 -7.08 -9.66 13.23
CA MET A 4 -8.02 -8.82 14.01
C MET A 4 -9.46 -8.89 13.49
N SER A 5 -9.66 -9.37 12.27
CA SER A 5 -11.01 -9.51 11.66
C SER A 5 -11.76 -10.77 12.13
N LEU A 6 -11.09 -11.73 12.76
CA LEU A 6 -11.67 -13.04 13.07
C LEU A 6 -12.27 -13.14 14.48
N THR A 7 -12.14 -12.10 15.32
CA THR A 7 -12.54 -12.16 16.75
C THR A 7 -13.74 -11.28 17.12
N SER A 8 -14.45 -10.67 16.17
CA SER A 8 -15.53 -9.72 16.50
C SER A 8 -16.93 -10.32 16.64
N GLU A 9 -17.08 -11.64 16.67
CA GLU A 9 -18.34 -12.28 17.07
C GLU A 9 -18.22 -12.74 18.52
N VAL A 10 -18.86 -12.01 19.44
CA VAL A 10 -19.53 -12.44 20.70
C VAL A 10 -19.66 -11.21 21.61
N ASN A 11 -20.84 -10.58 21.59
CA ASN A 11 -21.65 -10.33 22.79
C ASN A 11 -22.95 -9.59 22.42
N GLY A 12 -24.01 -10.36 22.22
CA GLY A 12 -25.37 -9.86 22.31
C GLY A 12 -25.93 -10.16 23.70
N MET A 13 -25.98 -9.16 24.59
CA MET A 13 -26.96 -9.02 25.67
C MET A 13 -26.62 -7.81 26.55
N GLY A 14 -27.52 -6.82 26.64
CA GLY A 14 -27.47 -5.84 27.72
C GLY A 14 -28.03 -4.46 27.43
N LEU A 15 -29.31 -4.28 27.79
CA LEU A 15 -29.91 -3.10 28.41
C LEU A 15 -30.40 -1.92 27.54
N ASN A 16 -31.72 -1.75 27.64
CA ASN A 16 -32.54 -0.60 27.26
C ASN A 16 -32.04 0.71 27.89
N THR A 17 -31.15 1.43 27.20
CA THR A 17 -30.97 2.87 27.39
C THR A 17 -31.80 3.60 26.35
N PRO A 18 -32.58 4.65 26.70
CA PRO A 18 -33.19 5.50 25.69
C PRO A 18 -32.08 6.04 24.76
N PRO A 19 -32.33 6.23 23.46
CA PRO A 19 -31.31 6.76 22.57
C PRO A 19 -30.92 8.13 23.09
N THR A 20 -29.74 8.23 23.70
CA THR A 20 -29.03 9.50 23.87
C THR A 20 -29.10 10.17 22.50
N PRO A 21 -29.58 11.42 22.38
CA PRO A 21 -29.65 12.06 21.08
C PRO A 21 -28.24 11.99 20.52
N LEU A 22 -28.07 11.17 19.47
CA LEU A 22 -26.84 11.04 18.73
C LEU A 22 -26.45 12.47 18.44
N LEU A 23 -25.34 12.90 19.02
CA LEU A 23 -24.77 14.23 18.80
C LEU A 23 -24.95 14.50 17.32
N ALA A 24 -25.70 15.56 17.01
CA ALA A 24 -25.82 16.05 15.67
C ALA A 24 -24.40 16.07 15.12
N TYR A 25 -24.11 15.18 14.17
CA TYR A 25 -22.83 15.15 13.48
C TYR A 25 -22.85 16.43 12.65
N ASP A 26 -22.32 17.48 13.27
CA ASP A 26 -22.31 18.82 12.70
C ASP A 26 -21.33 18.74 11.53
N ASP A 27 -21.89 18.68 10.32
CA ASP A 27 -21.20 18.50 9.03
C ASP A 27 -20.41 19.76 8.63
N HIS A 28 -20.01 20.56 9.62
CA HIS A 28 -19.14 21.69 9.46
C HIS A 28 -17.72 21.16 9.33
N ILE A 29 -17.27 20.96 8.09
CA ILE A 29 -15.85 20.82 7.73
C ILE A 29 -15.06 21.74 8.65
N ALA A 30 -14.13 21.17 9.43
CA ALA A 30 -13.30 21.92 10.36
C ALA A 30 -12.80 23.20 9.68
N PRO A 31 -12.83 24.37 10.34
CA PRO A 31 -12.47 25.63 9.69
C PRO A 31 -11.12 25.48 9.00
N ARG A 32 -11.08 25.76 7.68
CA ARG A 32 -9.90 25.62 6.80
C ARG A 32 -9.45 24.19 6.48
N GLY A 33 -10.29 23.16 6.70
CA GLY A 33 -10.00 21.78 6.30
C GLY A 33 -9.70 21.61 4.80
N LYS A 34 -10.37 22.37 3.93
CA LYS A 34 -10.08 22.42 2.48
C LYS A 34 -8.66 22.92 2.17
N LEU A 35 -8.13 23.84 2.98
CA LEU A 35 -6.77 24.36 2.84
C LEU A 35 -5.75 23.30 3.25
N VAL A 36 -5.95 22.67 4.42
CA VAL A 36 -5.07 21.57 4.88
C VAL A 36 -5.08 20.41 3.88
N PHE A 37 -6.25 20.04 3.34
CA PHE A 37 -6.36 19.04 2.28
C PHE A 37 -5.60 19.46 1.01
N GLY A 38 -5.78 20.69 0.53
CA GLY A 38 -5.11 21.19 -0.67
C GLY A 38 -3.59 21.23 -0.53
N VAL A 39 -3.08 21.67 0.63
CA VAL A 39 -1.64 21.67 0.94
C VAL A 39 -1.12 20.25 1.11
N GLY A 40 -1.87 19.35 1.76
CA GLY A 40 -1.51 17.95 1.89
C GLY A 40 -1.41 17.23 0.54
N PHE A 41 -2.40 17.43 -0.33
CA PHE A 41 -2.38 16.91 -1.69
C PHE A 41 -1.22 17.51 -2.52
N GLY A 42 -0.98 18.82 -2.39
CA GLY A 42 0.17 19.49 -2.99
C GLY A 42 1.50 18.91 -2.50
N ALA A 43 1.63 18.62 -1.21
CA ALA A 43 2.81 17.99 -0.62
C ALA A 43 3.05 16.57 -1.17
N LEU A 44 1.98 15.79 -1.41
CA LEU A 44 2.10 14.47 -2.04
C LEU A 44 2.62 14.57 -3.49
N LEU A 45 2.06 15.49 -4.29
CA LEU A 45 2.52 15.74 -5.67
C LEU A 45 3.93 16.36 -5.72
N PHE A 46 4.34 17.05 -4.66
CA PHE A 46 5.69 17.60 -4.56
C PHE A 46 6.76 16.51 -4.41
N VAL A 47 6.45 15.34 -3.85
CA VAL A 47 7.46 14.28 -3.59
C VAL A 47 8.17 13.81 -4.88
N PRO A 48 7.47 13.44 -5.97
CA PRO A 48 8.13 13.11 -7.24
C PRO A 48 8.93 14.27 -7.83
N LEU A 49 8.41 15.50 -7.73
CA LEU A 49 9.10 16.71 -8.22
C LEU A 49 10.39 16.95 -7.44
N PHE A 50 10.35 16.82 -6.12
CA PHE A 50 11.51 16.95 -5.24
C PHE A 50 12.58 15.93 -5.59
N LYS A 51 12.22 14.65 -5.77
CA LYS A 51 13.15 13.60 -6.22
C LYS A 51 13.79 13.98 -7.57
N SER A 52 12.97 14.41 -8.54
CA SER A 52 13.45 14.74 -9.89
C SER A 52 14.38 15.95 -9.93
N LEU A 53 14.16 16.96 -9.07
CA LEU A 53 14.94 18.19 -9.07
C LEU A 53 16.20 18.10 -8.21
N THR A 54 16.13 17.41 -7.07
CA THR A 54 17.22 17.36 -6.09
C THR A 54 18.08 16.11 -6.18
N GLY A 55 17.57 15.03 -6.77
CA GLY A 55 18.19 13.71 -6.73
C GLY A 55 18.14 13.04 -5.36
N LEU A 56 17.55 13.67 -4.34
CA LEU A 56 17.46 13.12 -3.00
C LEU A 56 16.39 12.03 -2.89
N PRO A 57 16.52 11.11 -1.92
CA PRO A 57 15.52 10.08 -1.69
C PRO A 57 14.10 10.65 -1.42
N PRO A 58 13.03 9.98 -1.89
CA PRO A 58 11.65 10.44 -1.72
C PRO A 58 11.22 10.73 -0.29
N TYR A 59 11.72 9.96 0.69
CA TYR A 59 11.35 10.14 2.10
C TYR A 59 11.71 11.53 2.64
N MET A 60 12.78 12.16 2.13
CA MET A 60 13.13 13.52 2.53
C MET A 60 12.08 14.53 2.07
N GLY A 61 11.55 14.36 0.86
CA GLY A 61 10.44 15.16 0.34
C GLY A 61 9.15 14.96 1.16
N ILE A 62 8.87 13.73 1.58
CA ILE A 62 7.73 13.41 2.46
C ILE A 62 7.88 14.12 3.81
N LEU A 63 9.07 14.06 4.43
CA LEU A 63 9.35 14.73 5.71
C LEU A 63 9.24 16.26 5.60
N LEU A 64 9.71 16.84 4.51
CA LEU A 64 9.57 18.28 4.25
C LEU A 64 8.10 18.66 4.09
N GLY A 65 7.33 17.91 3.29
CA GLY A 65 5.89 18.12 3.13
C GLY A 65 5.14 18.01 4.46
N LEU A 66 5.49 17.03 5.29
CA LEU A 66 4.95 16.88 6.63
C LEU A 66 5.27 18.09 7.52
N GLY A 67 6.50 18.62 7.46
CA GLY A 67 6.89 19.84 8.18
C GLY A 67 6.10 21.07 7.75
N VAL A 68 5.82 21.23 6.45
CA VAL A 68 4.98 22.32 5.93
C VAL A 68 3.55 22.21 6.45
N ILE A 69 2.96 21.02 6.39
CA ILE A 69 1.61 20.77 6.94
C ILE A 69 1.60 21.01 8.46
N TRP A 70 2.67 20.66 9.16
CA TRP A 70 2.79 20.92 10.59
C TRP A 70 2.72 22.40 10.89
N ILE A 71 3.62 23.21 10.33
CA ILE A 71 3.65 24.66 10.56
C ILE A 71 2.30 25.28 10.21
N LEU A 72 1.70 24.86 9.08
CA LEU A 72 0.39 25.34 8.66
C LEU A 72 -0.71 25.03 9.68
N THR A 73 -0.79 23.78 10.15
CA THR A 73 -1.83 23.36 11.10
C THR A 73 -1.65 24.01 12.47
N ASP A 74 -0.42 24.21 12.92
CA ASP A 74 -0.10 24.92 14.16
C ASP A 74 -0.49 26.41 14.08
N VAL A 75 -0.23 27.08 12.94
CA VAL A 75 -0.66 28.47 12.72
C VAL A 75 -2.18 28.58 12.65
N ILE A 76 -2.88 27.64 12.01
CA ILE A 76 -4.34 27.65 11.90
C ILE A 76 -5.02 27.48 13.27
N HIS A 77 -4.44 26.68 14.17
CA HIS A 77 -5.01 26.34 15.49
C HIS A 77 -4.26 26.99 16.65
N TYR A 78 -3.61 28.13 16.40
CA TYR A 78 -2.75 28.81 17.38
C TYR A 78 -3.51 29.25 18.66
N ASP A 79 -4.77 29.70 18.53
CA ASP A 79 -5.58 30.27 19.63
C ASP A 79 -6.64 29.33 20.24
N ASP A 80 -6.83 28.13 19.67
CA ASP A 80 -7.90 27.20 20.09
C ASP A 80 -7.34 26.16 21.10
N LEU A 81 -7.38 26.49 22.39
CA LEU A 81 -6.94 25.60 23.49
C LEU A 81 -7.80 24.33 23.61
N GLU A 82 -9.07 24.36 23.18
CA GLU A 82 -9.96 23.19 23.17
C GLU A 82 -9.72 22.22 21.98
N ARG A 83 -8.96 22.64 20.95
CA ARG A 83 -8.74 21.84 19.72
C ARG A 83 -7.32 21.31 19.57
N GLN A 84 -6.62 21.05 20.68
CA GLN A 84 -5.28 20.46 20.66
C GLN A 84 -5.21 19.10 19.94
N ASN A 85 -6.33 18.36 19.88
CA ASN A 85 -6.45 17.10 19.13
C ASN A 85 -6.28 17.26 17.60
N LEU A 86 -6.36 18.49 17.07
CA LEU A 86 -6.14 18.81 15.65
C LEU A 86 -4.69 19.24 15.35
N LYS A 87 -3.85 19.42 16.38
CA LYS A 87 -2.43 19.76 16.21
C LYS A 87 -1.66 18.52 15.73
N LEU A 88 -0.70 18.75 14.84
CA LEU A 88 0.04 17.66 14.21
C LEU A 88 0.75 16.72 15.20
N PRO A 89 1.28 17.14 16.36
CA PRO A 89 1.86 16.21 17.35
C PRO A 89 0.86 15.14 17.84
N HIS A 90 -0.42 15.49 17.98
CA HIS A 90 -1.46 14.54 18.38
C HIS A 90 -1.86 13.62 17.21
N ALA A 91 -1.90 14.14 15.98
CA ALA A 91 -2.05 13.34 14.76
C ALA A 91 -0.84 12.43 14.47
N LEU A 92 0.38 12.88 14.78
CA LEU A 92 1.63 12.12 14.69
C LEU A 92 1.73 11.07 15.80
N SER A 93 1.13 11.31 16.97
CA SER A 93 1.01 10.27 18.00
C SER A 93 0.11 9.10 17.56
N ARG A 94 -0.67 9.30 16.49
CA ARG A 94 -1.42 8.26 15.78
C ARG A 94 -0.66 7.69 14.58
N ILE A 95 0.63 7.99 14.41
CA ILE A 95 1.47 7.22 13.48
C ILE A 95 1.29 5.75 13.84
N ASP A 96 0.93 4.95 12.84
CA ASP A 96 0.73 3.52 12.97
C ASP A 96 2.09 2.83 13.23
N SER A 97 2.56 2.93 14.47
CA SER A 97 3.81 2.30 14.92
C SER A 97 3.72 0.79 14.75
N GLN A 98 2.52 0.21 14.84
CA GLN A 98 2.28 -1.21 14.58
C GLN A 98 2.50 -1.53 13.10
N GLY A 99 1.97 -0.73 12.18
CA GLY A 99 2.21 -0.85 10.75
C GLY A 99 3.68 -0.70 10.38
N ALA A 100 4.37 0.30 10.93
CA ALA A 100 5.80 0.51 10.69
C ALA A 100 6.66 -0.66 11.19
N LEU A 101 6.40 -1.16 12.40
CA LEU A 101 7.09 -2.32 12.97
C LEU A 101 6.77 -3.61 12.21
N PHE A 102 5.55 -3.75 11.69
CA PHE A 102 5.16 -4.88 10.83
C PHE A 102 5.98 -4.91 9.54
N PHE A 103 6.07 -3.79 8.82
CA PHE A 103 6.91 -3.71 7.61
C PHE A 103 8.39 -3.89 7.93
N LEU A 104 8.90 -3.30 9.02
CA LEU A 104 10.27 -3.53 9.47
C LEU A 104 10.55 -5.01 9.72
N GLY A 105 9.65 -5.71 10.41
CA GLY A 105 9.79 -7.14 10.67
C GLY A 105 9.81 -7.99 9.39
N ILE A 106 8.92 -7.67 8.44
CA ILE A 106 8.91 -8.33 7.12
C ILE A 106 10.24 -8.11 6.40
N LEU A 107 10.71 -6.86 6.31
CA LEU A 107 11.95 -6.54 5.59
C LEU A 107 13.16 -7.22 6.25
N LEU A 108 13.25 -7.25 7.57
CA LEU A 108 14.30 -7.98 8.30
C LEU A 108 14.25 -9.49 8.03
N ALA A 109 13.06 -10.09 7.99
CA ALA A 109 12.90 -11.49 7.65
C ALA A 109 13.35 -11.78 6.20
N MET A 110 12.96 -10.93 5.25
CA MET A 110 13.41 -11.04 3.85
C MET A 110 14.93 -10.87 3.72
N SER A 111 15.52 -9.90 4.41
CA SER A 111 16.99 -9.72 4.44
C SER A 111 17.71 -10.93 5.06
N SER A 112 17.11 -11.59 6.05
CA SER A 112 17.66 -12.84 6.62
C SER A 112 17.62 -13.99 5.60
N LEU A 113 16.51 -14.12 4.85
CA LEU A 113 16.40 -15.13 3.78
C LEU A 113 17.38 -14.86 2.64
N ASP A 114 17.60 -13.59 2.29
CA ASP A 114 18.60 -13.17 1.31
C ASP A 114 20.02 -13.50 1.78
N ALA A 115 20.37 -13.09 3.00
CA ALA A 115 21.68 -13.37 3.60
C ALA A 115 21.95 -14.88 3.75
N ALA A 116 20.91 -15.70 3.97
CA ALA A 116 21.01 -17.16 3.98
C ALA A 116 21.11 -17.78 2.57
N GLY A 117 20.99 -16.99 1.51
CA GLY A 117 21.05 -17.43 0.11
C GLY A 117 19.78 -18.12 -0.40
N ILE A 118 18.71 -18.20 0.41
CA ILE A 118 17.48 -18.93 0.09
C ILE A 118 16.78 -18.28 -1.10
N LEU A 119 16.70 -16.95 -1.14
CA LEU A 119 16.09 -16.23 -2.26
C LEU A 119 16.82 -16.51 -3.58
N LYS A 120 18.16 -16.61 -3.55
CA LYS A 120 18.96 -16.95 -4.72
C LYS A 120 18.73 -18.39 -5.21
N VAL A 121 18.51 -19.33 -4.29
CA VAL A 121 18.12 -20.70 -4.64
C VAL A 121 16.76 -20.73 -5.33
N ILE A 122 15.79 -19.97 -4.80
CA ILE A 122 14.45 -19.84 -5.41
C ILE A 122 14.56 -19.21 -6.80
N ALA A 123 15.34 -18.14 -6.95
CA ALA A 123 15.56 -17.47 -8.23
C ALA A 123 16.13 -18.44 -9.28
N ASN A 124 17.19 -19.17 -8.92
CA ASN A 124 17.81 -20.17 -9.81
C ASN A 124 16.83 -21.30 -10.17
N TYR A 125 16.00 -21.73 -9.22
CA TYR A 125 14.98 -22.75 -9.47
C TYR A 125 13.93 -22.26 -10.47
N LEU A 126 13.44 -21.02 -10.31
CA LEU A 126 12.48 -20.41 -11.25
C LEU A 126 13.11 -20.26 -12.63
N ASP A 127 14.31 -19.70 -12.72
CA ASP A 127 15.02 -19.52 -13.99
C ASP A 127 15.29 -20.83 -14.73
N ALA A 128 15.52 -21.93 -14.00
CA ALA A 128 15.75 -23.25 -14.59
C ALA A 128 14.48 -23.91 -15.15
N HIS A 129 13.31 -23.61 -14.59
CA HIS A 129 12.02 -24.24 -14.96
C HIS A 129 11.11 -23.33 -15.77
N ILE A 130 11.35 -22.01 -15.74
CA ILE A 130 10.54 -21.01 -16.41
C ILE A 130 11.43 -20.28 -17.42
N ALA A 131 11.14 -20.49 -18.69
CA ALA A 131 11.97 -19.98 -19.79
C ALA A 131 11.90 -18.45 -19.98
N ASN A 132 10.86 -17.77 -19.44
CA ASN A 132 10.63 -16.35 -19.68
C ASN A 132 10.49 -15.55 -18.37
N VAL A 133 11.31 -14.52 -18.22
CA VAL A 133 11.31 -13.56 -17.10
C VAL A 133 9.98 -12.82 -16.94
N GLU A 134 9.25 -12.61 -18.03
CA GLU A 134 7.91 -12.01 -18.03
C GLU A 134 6.90 -12.94 -17.36
N LEU A 135 7.04 -14.25 -17.57
CA LEU A 135 6.21 -15.27 -16.91
C LEU A 135 6.54 -15.34 -15.43
N ILE A 136 7.82 -15.23 -15.06
CA ILE A 136 8.24 -15.15 -13.65
C ILE A 136 7.59 -13.93 -12.99
N ALA A 137 7.68 -12.75 -13.61
CA ALA A 137 7.05 -11.53 -13.08
C ALA A 137 5.53 -11.65 -12.96
N SER A 138 4.89 -12.31 -13.93
CA SER A 138 3.44 -12.59 -13.91
C SER A 138 3.05 -13.52 -12.77
N ILE A 139 3.81 -14.59 -12.54
CA ILE A 139 3.60 -15.53 -11.43
C ILE A 139 3.77 -14.83 -10.09
N ILE A 140 4.82 -14.01 -9.95
CA ILE A 140 5.02 -13.17 -8.76
C ILE A 140 3.79 -12.27 -8.55
N GLY A 141 3.28 -11.60 -9.60
CA GLY A 141 2.04 -10.81 -9.50
C GLY A 141 0.83 -11.62 -9.01
N VAL A 142 0.68 -12.86 -9.48
CA VAL A 142 -0.40 -13.75 -9.00
C VAL A 142 -0.22 -14.13 -7.54
N VAL A 143 1.00 -14.46 -7.12
CA VAL A 143 1.32 -14.73 -5.72
C VAL A 143 1.06 -13.49 -4.84
N SER A 144 1.22 -12.29 -5.40
CA SER A 144 0.92 -11.01 -4.73
C SER A 144 -0.56 -10.86 -4.34
N ALA A 145 -1.47 -11.62 -4.95
CA ALA A 145 -2.86 -11.64 -4.52
C ALA A 145 -3.05 -12.26 -3.12
N ILE A 146 -2.13 -13.14 -2.72
CA ILE A 146 -2.16 -13.85 -1.45
C ILE A 146 -1.21 -13.19 -0.45
N ILE A 147 -0.01 -12.82 -0.91
CA ILE A 147 1.05 -12.20 -0.14
C ILE A 147 1.06 -10.71 -0.47
N ASP A 148 1.06 -9.84 0.54
CA ASP A 148 1.09 -8.39 0.33
C ASP A 148 2.23 -7.96 -0.61
N ASN A 149 1.97 -6.91 -1.39
CA ASN A 149 2.84 -6.46 -2.48
C ASN A 149 4.23 -6.05 -1.98
N VAL A 150 4.30 -5.43 -0.80
CA VAL A 150 5.57 -4.95 -0.20
C VAL A 150 6.53 -6.10 0.11
N PRO A 151 6.15 -7.14 0.89
CA PRO A 151 7.02 -8.31 1.11
C PRO A 151 7.48 -8.97 -0.18
N LEU A 152 6.59 -9.11 -1.17
CA LEU A 152 6.89 -9.87 -2.36
C LEU A 152 7.86 -9.12 -3.30
N VAL A 153 7.73 -7.81 -3.41
CA VAL A 153 8.72 -6.98 -4.13
C VAL A 153 10.07 -7.01 -3.41
N ALA A 154 10.09 -6.95 -2.07
CA ALA A 154 11.33 -7.06 -1.30
C ALA A 154 12.03 -8.42 -1.52
N ALA A 155 11.26 -9.52 -1.51
CA ALA A 155 11.78 -10.85 -1.83
C ALA A 155 12.34 -10.90 -3.26
N THR A 156 11.63 -10.35 -4.23
CA THR A 156 12.06 -10.32 -5.63
C THR A 156 13.35 -9.53 -5.83
N MET A 157 13.53 -8.42 -5.08
CA MET A 157 14.79 -7.66 -5.09
C MET A 157 15.97 -8.45 -4.51
N GLY A 158 15.74 -9.34 -3.54
CA GLY A 158 16.78 -10.27 -3.07
C GLY A 158 17.03 -11.46 -4.02
N MET A 159 16.05 -11.82 -4.85
CA MET A 159 16.19 -12.89 -5.85
C MET A 159 17.04 -12.47 -7.06
N TYR A 160 16.91 -11.21 -7.50
CA TYR A 160 17.47 -10.73 -8.75
C TYR A 160 18.33 -9.46 -8.55
N ASP A 161 19.61 -9.58 -8.89
CA ASP A 161 20.60 -8.52 -8.72
C ASP A 161 20.52 -7.44 -9.82
N LEU A 162 20.84 -6.19 -9.47
CA LEU A 162 20.85 -5.06 -10.40
C LEU A 162 21.90 -5.17 -11.52
N SER A 163 22.93 -5.98 -11.34
CA SER A 163 23.89 -6.33 -12.40
C SER A 163 23.26 -7.15 -13.52
N ARG A 164 22.24 -7.98 -13.20
CA ARG A 164 21.52 -8.78 -14.18
C ARG A 164 20.33 -8.02 -14.76
N PHE A 165 19.59 -7.30 -13.92
CA PHE A 165 18.49 -6.45 -14.32
C PHE A 165 18.78 -5.02 -13.87
N PRO A 166 19.36 -4.17 -14.73
CA PRO A 166 19.68 -2.79 -14.40
C PRO A 166 18.45 -2.03 -13.90
N GLN A 167 18.70 -0.95 -13.15
CA GLN A 167 17.65 -0.03 -12.73
C GLN A 167 16.81 0.39 -13.94
N ASP A 168 15.49 0.47 -13.74
CA ASP A 168 14.51 0.85 -14.77
C ASP A 168 14.39 -0.12 -15.96
N SER A 169 14.99 -1.31 -15.88
CA SER A 169 14.79 -2.38 -16.87
C SER A 169 13.32 -2.83 -16.96
N GLU A 170 12.94 -3.37 -18.11
CA GLU A 170 11.59 -3.87 -18.39
C GLU A 170 11.13 -4.89 -17.35
N PHE A 171 12.04 -5.71 -16.82
CA PHE A 171 11.75 -6.65 -15.75
C PHE A 171 11.23 -5.93 -14.49
N TRP A 172 11.89 -4.86 -14.03
CA TRP A 172 11.46 -4.12 -12.85
C TRP A 172 10.16 -3.35 -13.08
N GLN A 173 9.96 -2.82 -14.29
CA GLN A 173 8.71 -2.18 -14.66
C GLN A 173 7.55 -3.18 -14.63
N LEU A 174 7.74 -4.37 -15.19
CA LEU A 174 6.73 -5.43 -15.18
C LEU A 174 6.49 -5.97 -13.76
N ILE A 175 7.53 -6.16 -12.94
CA ILE A 175 7.37 -6.51 -11.52
C ILE A 175 6.57 -5.45 -10.78
N SER A 176 6.86 -4.16 -11.00
CA SER A 176 6.13 -3.06 -10.37
C SER A 176 4.64 -3.08 -10.75
N PHE A 177 4.33 -3.33 -12.03
CA PHE A 177 2.95 -3.49 -12.48
C PHE A 177 2.29 -4.73 -11.87
N CYS A 178 2.94 -5.89 -11.98
CA CYS A 178 2.41 -7.17 -11.55
C CYS A 178 2.19 -7.24 -10.04
N ALA A 179 3.17 -6.81 -9.24
CA ALA A 179 3.02 -6.74 -7.79
C ALA A 179 1.98 -5.67 -7.41
N GLY A 180 2.02 -4.48 -8.02
CA GLY A 180 1.09 -3.39 -7.70
C GLY A 180 -0.38 -3.74 -7.95
N THR A 181 -0.67 -4.41 -9.08
CA THR A 181 -2.05 -4.74 -9.47
C THR A 181 -2.49 -6.13 -9.02
N GLY A 182 -1.55 -7.07 -8.86
CA GLY A 182 -1.84 -8.46 -8.54
C GLY A 182 -2.57 -8.65 -7.21
N GLY A 183 -2.23 -7.83 -6.21
CA GLY A 183 -2.92 -7.77 -4.91
C GLY A 183 -4.44 -7.56 -4.99
N SER A 184 -4.95 -7.00 -6.09
CA SER A 184 -6.38 -6.73 -6.25
C SER A 184 -7.18 -7.95 -6.73
N MET A 185 -6.52 -9.03 -7.14
CA MET A 185 -7.22 -10.25 -7.60
C MET A 185 -7.95 -10.95 -6.46
N LEU A 186 -7.50 -10.81 -5.22
CA LEU A 186 -8.21 -11.26 -4.03
C LEU A 186 -8.47 -10.07 -3.10
N ILE A 187 -9.61 -10.08 -2.43
CA ILE A 187 -10.00 -8.99 -1.52
C ILE A 187 -9.04 -8.80 -0.33
N THR A 188 -8.29 -9.83 0.04
CA THR A 188 -7.29 -9.78 1.12
C THR A 188 -5.90 -9.36 0.64
N GLY A 189 -5.66 -9.33 -0.68
CA GLY A 189 -4.34 -9.07 -1.26
C GLY A 189 -3.95 -7.59 -1.27
N SER A 190 -4.83 -6.68 -0.86
CA SER A 190 -4.52 -5.26 -0.78
C SER A 190 -5.21 -4.59 0.41
N ALA A 191 -4.58 -3.53 0.95
CA ALA A 191 -5.16 -2.72 2.02
C ALA A 191 -6.52 -2.11 1.63
N ALA A 192 -6.65 -1.69 0.36
CA ALA A 192 -7.91 -1.19 -0.18
C ALA A 192 -9.01 -2.27 -0.19
N GLY A 193 -8.66 -3.51 -0.58
CA GLY A 193 -9.59 -4.64 -0.54
C GLY A 193 -10.05 -4.98 0.87
N VAL A 194 -9.14 -5.00 1.84
CA VAL A 194 -9.47 -5.24 3.26
C VAL A 194 -10.34 -4.11 3.83
N ALA A 195 -10.05 -2.85 3.46
CA ALA A 195 -10.88 -1.72 3.85
C ALA A 195 -12.29 -1.83 3.25
N PHE A 196 -12.39 -2.16 1.95
CA PHE A 196 -13.67 -2.39 1.28
C PHE A 196 -14.47 -3.52 1.95
N MET A 197 -13.81 -4.64 2.27
CA MET A 197 -14.41 -5.75 3.01
C MET A 197 -15.03 -5.27 4.33
N SER A 198 -14.31 -4.42 5.07
CA SER A 198 -14.77 -3.90 6.36
C SER A 198 -15.91 -2.88 6.23
N MET A 199 -15.90 -2.04 5.20
CA MET A 199 -16.90 -0.99 5.00
C MET A 199 -18.22 -1.57 4.48
N GLU A 200 -18.16 -2.38 3.42
CA GLU A 200 -19.34 -2.98 2.79
C GLU A 200 -19.77 -4.30 3.43
N LYS A 201 -19.00 -4.79 4.41
CA LYS A 201 -19.24 -6.07 5.12
C LYS A 201 -19.41 -7.26 4.17
N VAL A 202 -18.77 -7.21 3.00
CA VAL A 202 -18.75 -8.33 2.06
C VAL A 202 -17.79 -9.40 2.55
N ASN A 203 -18.08 -10.68 2.27
CA ASN A 203 -17.16 -11.75 2.62
C ASN A 203 -16.18 -12.07 1.48
N PHE A 204 -15.10 -12.77 1.82
CA PHE A 204 -14.07 -13.20 0.87
C PHE A 204 -14.64 -13.95 -0.34
N PHE A 205 -15.53 -14.91 -0.08
CA PHE A 205 -16.04 -15.80 -1.12
C PHE A 205 -16.96 -15.08 -2.13
N TRP A 206 -17.69 -14.07 -1.67
CA TRP A 206 -18.48 -13.20 -2.54
C TRP A 206 -17.57 -12.46 -3.53
N TYR A 207 -16.49 -11.84 -3.05
CA TYR A 207 -15.53 -11.16 -3.92
C TYR A 207 -14.85 -12.12 -4.88
N PHE A 208 -14.44 -13.29 -4.37
CA PHE A 208 -13.83 -14.34 -5.18
C PHE A 208 -14.71 -14.76 -6.35
N ARG A 209 -16.01 -14.94 -6.11
CA ARG A 209 -16.95 -15.37 -7.16
C ARG A 209 -17.36 -14.26 -8.11
N LYS A 210 -17.48 -13.02 -7.65
CA LYS A 210 -18.06 -11.92 -8.44
C LYS A 210 -17.07 -10.93 -9.02
N VAL A 211 -15.89 -10.77 -8.41
CA VAL A 211 -14.94 -9.71 -8.74
C VAL A 211 -13.60 -10.29 -9.19
N SER A 212 -13.09 -11.32 -8.51
CA SER A 212 -11.75 -11.86 -8.80
C SER A 212 -11.55 -12.27 -10.27
N GLY A 213 -12.58 -12.80 -10.94
CA GLY A 213 -12.49 -13.12 -12.37
C GLY A 213 -12.25 -11.88 -13.25
N PHE A 214 -12.96 -10.78 -12.99
CA PHE A 214 -12.76 -9.53 -13.73
C PHE A 214 -11.43 -8.86 -13.36
N ALA A 215 -11.03 -8.91 -12.09
CA ALA A 215 -9.73 -8.42 -11.65
C ALA A 215 -8.58 -9.20 -12.31
N PHE A 216 -8.69 -10.53 -12.41
CA PHE A 216 -7.74 -11.38 -13.11
C PHE A 216 -7.72 -11.10 -14.63
N ALA A 217 -8.89 -10.88 -15.25
CA ALA A 217 -8.95 -10.49 -16.65
C ALA A 217 -8.28 -9.12 -16.89
N GLY A 218 -8.48 -8.14 -16.00
CA GLY A 218 -7.80 -6.85 -16.07
C GLY A 218 -6.28 -6.97 -15.88
N PHE A 219 -5.84 -7.79 -14.93
CA PHE A 219 -4.43 -8.11 -14.70
C PHE A 219 -3.77 -8.72 -15.94
N THR A 220 -4.37 -9.75 -16.52
CA THR A 220 -3.86 -10.40 -17.73
C THR A 220 -3.91 -9.48 -18.95
N ALA A 221 -4.97 -8.67 -19.11
CA ALA A 221 -5.04 -7.66 -20.16
C ALA A 221 -3.93 -6.60 -20.03
N GLY A 222 -3.59 -6.19 -18.81
CA GLY A 222 -2.47 -5.28 -18.54
C GLY A 222 -1.12 -5.89 -18.90
N ILE A 223 -0.87 -7.16 -18.56
CA ILE A 223 0.34 -7.88 -18.99
C ILE A 223 0.41 -7.93 -20.51
N VAL A 224 -0.66 -8.38 -21.17
CA VAL A 224 -0.69 -8.48 -22.65
C VAL A 224 -0.44 -7.12 -23.30
N THR A 225 -1.03 -6.05 -22.76
CA THR A 225 -0.81 -4.69 -23.26
C THR A 225 0.63 -4.25 -23.05
N TYR A 226 1.20 -4.49 -21.87
CA TYR A 226 2.60 -4.17 -21.58
C TYR A 226 3.55 -4.87 -22.55
N LEU A 227 3.34 -6.17 -22.77
CA LEU A 227 4.11 -6.97 -23.72
C LEU A 227 3.91 -6.49 -25.16
N ALA A 228 2.68 -6.17 -25.55
CA ALA A 228 2.41 -5.64 -26.89
C ALA A 228 3.14 -4.31 -27.13
N VAL A 229 3.11 -3.39 -26.16
CA VAL A 229 3.81 -2.09 -26.27
C VAL A 229 5.33 -2.27 -26.40
N HIS A 230 5.92 -3.22 -25.67
CA HIS A 230 7.37 -3.46 -25.73
C HIS A 230 7.81 -4.27 -26.96
N ASN A 231 6.93 -5.12 -27.52
CA ASN A 231 7.22 -5.89 -28.73
C ASN A 231 6.88 -5.13 -30.03
N LEU A 232 6.22 -3.97 -29.95
CA LEU A 232 5.97 -3.11 -31.10
C LEU A 232 7.21 -2.25 -31.39
N PRO A 233 7.74 -2.26 -32.64
CA PRO A 233 8.78 -1.33 -33.02
C PRO A 233 8.16 0.07 -33.17
N LEU A 234 8.31 0.91 -32.14
CA LEU A 234 8.06 2.35 -32.20
C LEU A 234 9.37 3.10 -32.42
#